data_AF-A0A0D2K8L9-F1
#
_entry.id   AF-A0A0D2K8L9-F1
#
_cell.length_a   1.000
_cell.length_b   1.000
_cell.length_c   1.000
_cell.angle_alpha   90.00
_cell.angle_beta   90.00
_cell.angle_gamma   90.00
#
_symmetry.space_group_name_H-M   'P 1'
#
loop_
_entity.id
_entity.type
_entity.pdbx_description
1 polymer ?
#
loop_
_entity_poly.entity_id
_entity_poly.type
_entity_poly.pdbx_seq_one_letter_code
_entity_poly.pdbx_strand_id
1 'polypeptide(L)'
;MGDKLMEQIFNLKFTAKQLNRSAIKCEKDEKGERLKVKKAIEKGNLDGAKIYAQNAIRKKHEQLNYLKLASRLDAVVSRLDTQAA
;
A
#
# COMPACT_ATOMS: atom_id res chain seq x y z
N MET A 1 -24.26 7.82 22.14
CA MET A 1 -24.06 7.63 20.67
C MET A 1 -22.76 8.25 20.18
N GLY A 2 -22.33 9.42 20.69
CA GLY A 2 -21.06 10.08 20.28
C GLY A 2 -19.78 9.25 20.51
N ASP A 3 -19.66 8.54 21.63
CA ASP A 3 -18.44 7.73 21.92
C ASP A 3 -18.19 6.60 20.93
N LYS A 4 -19.24 5.85 20.53
CA LYS A 4 -19.11 4.78 19.53
C LYS A 4 -18.68 5.32 18.16
N LEU A 5 -19.15 6.51 17.79
CA LEU A 5 -18.80 7.14 16.52
C LEU A 5 -17.33 7.61 16.54
N MET A 6 -16.89 8.22 17.64
CA MET A 6 -15.49 8.62 17.84
C MET A 6 -14.54 7.42 17.82
N GLU A 7 -14.92 6.31 18.46
CA GLU A 7 -14.14 5.05 18.43
C GLU A 7 -14.03 4.49 17.00
N GLN A 8 -15.13 4.50 16.23
CA GLN A 8 -15.11 4.08 14.82
C GLN A 8 -14.23 4.98 13.95
N ILE A 9 -14.31 6.30 14.12
CA ILE A 9 -13.44 7.27 13.44
C ILE A 9 -11.97 6.99 13.76
N PHE A 10 -11.64 6.74 15.04
CA PHE A 10 -10.29 6.40 15.45
C PHE A 10 -9.79 5.13 14.77
N ASN A 11 -10.59 4.06 14.78
CA ASN A 11 -10.24 2.79 14.15
C ASN A 11 -10.02 2.94 12.63
N LEU A 12 -10.84 3.75 11.96
CA LEU A 12 -10.69 4.05 10.53
C LEU A 12 -9.42 4.86 10.24
N LYS A 13 -9.13 5.91 11.04
CA LYS A 13 -7.86 6.68 10.96
C LYS A 13 -6.64 5.78 11.16
N PHE A 14 -6.70 4.88 12.15
CA PHE A 14 -5.63 3.93 12.42
C PHE A 14 -5.42 2.95 11.25
N THR A 15 -6.52 2.43 10.69
CA THR A 15 -6.47 1.54 9.53
C THR A 15 -5.90 2.24 8.30
N ALA A 16 -6.28 3.49 8.02
CA ALA A 16 -5.72 4.27 6.92
C ALA A 16 -4.20 4.47 7.08
N LYS A 17 -3.72 4.72 8.30
CA LYS A 17 -2.28 4.81 8.61
C LYS A 17 -1.56 3.47 8.39
N GLN A 18 -2.18 2.36 8.78
CA GLN A 18 -1.63 1.02 8.56
C GLN A 18 -1.51 0.70 7.06
N LEU A 19 -2.52 1.06 6.26
CA LEU A 19 -2.50 0.87 4.81
C LEU A 19 -1.43 1.71 4.12
N ASN A 20 -1.25 2.97 4.54
CA ASN A 20 -0.13 3.79 4.07
C ASN A 20 1.23 3.16 4.37
N ARG A 21 1.40 2.58 5.57
CA ARG A 21 2.63 1.83 5.92
C ARG A 21 2.81 0.59 5.04
N SER A 22 1.74 -0.15 4.76
CA SER A 22 1.76 -1.29 3.84
C SER A 22 2.13 -0.87 2.42
N ALA A 23 1.64 0.27 1.94
CA ALA A 23 2.03 0.83 0.63
C ALA A 23 3.54 1.13 0.58
N ILE A 24 4.09 1.80 1.59
CA ILE A 24 5.54 2.08 1.69
C ILE A 24 6.35 0.78 1.71
N LYS A 25 5.87 -0.25 2.40
CA LYS A 25 6.51 -1.58 2.41
C LYS A 25 6.54 -2.18 1.01
N CYS A 26 5.41 -2.18 0.29
CA CYS A 26 5.35 -2.66 -1.08
C CYS A 26 6.28 -1.90 -2.02
N GLU A 27 6.45 -0.58 -1.84
CA GLU A 27 7.41 0.22 -2.61
C GLU A 27 8.87 -0.21 -2.35
N LYS A 28 9.23 -0.50 -1.09
CA LYS A 28 10.56 -1.01 -0.75
C LYS A 28 10.82 -2.39 -1.35
N ASP A 29 9.82 -3.27 -1.26
CA ASP A 29 9.89 -4.61 -1.85
C ASP A 29 10.02 -4.54 -3.38
N GLU A 30 9.27 -3.64 -4.04
CA GLU A 30 9.34 -3.39 -5.48
C GLU A 30 10.74 -2.96 -5.94
N LYS A 31 11.36 -2.02 -5.22
CA LYS A 31 12.76 -1.60 -5.47
C LYS A 31 13.73 -2.77 -5.29
N GLY A 32 13.50 -3.62 -4.30
CA GLY A 32 14.29 -4.83 -4.08
C GLY A 32 14.20 -5.81 -5.25
N GLU A 33 12.99 -6.07 -5.75
CA GLU A 33 12.76 -6.94 -6.91
C GLU A 33 13.38 -6.36 -8.19
N ARG A 34 13.27 -5.04 -8.42
CA ARG A 34 13.95 -4.37 -9.55
C ARG A 34 15.46 -4.56 -9.51
N LEU A 35 16.08 -4.49 -8.34
CA LEU A 35 17.51 -4.74 -8.20
C LEU A 35 17.86 -6.20 -8.53
N LYS A 36 17.00 -7.16 -8.14
CA LYS A 36 17.16 -8.57 -8.50
C LYS A 36 17.02 -8.80 -10.01
N VAL A 37 16.09 -8.10 -10.68
CA VAL A 37 15.98 -8.11 -12.16
C VAL A 37 17.31 -7.71 -12.79
N LYS A 38 17.88 -6.57 -12.39
CA LYS A 38 19.17 -6.08 -12.92
C LYS A 38 20.26 -7.13 -12.75
N LYS A 39 20.42 -7.68 -11.53
CA LYS A 39 21.41 -8.71 -11.23
C LYS A 39 21.19 -10.02 -12.00
N ALA A 40 19.93 -10.39 -12.26
CA ALA A 40 19.61 -11.61 -13.02
C ALA A 40 19.97 -11.46 -14.49
N ILE A 41 19.73 -10.27 -15.07
CA ILE A 41 20.11 -9.94 -16.45
C ILE A 41 21.65 -9.93 -16.60
N GLU A 42 22.37 -9.29 -15.67
CA GLU A 42 23.84 -9.26 -15.67
C GLU A 42 24.47 -10.66 -15.61
N LYS A 43 23.80 -11.61 -14.95
CA LYS A 43 24.22 -13.01 -14.86
C LYS A 43 23.78 -13.88 -16.04
N GLY A 44 23.08 -13.32 -17.02
CA GLY A 44 22.51 -14.08 -18.16
C GLY A 44 21.29 -14.94 -17.81
N ASN A 45 20.72 -14.81 -16.61
CA ASN A 45 19.54 -15.56 -16.18
C ASN A 45 18.26 -14.81 -16.55
N LEU A 46 17.86 -14.92 -17.83
CA LEU A 46 16.69 -14.24 -18.37
C LEU A 46 15.36 -14.73 -17.77
N ASP A 47 15.24 -16.03 -17.47
CA ASP A 47 14.01 -16.56 -16.87
C ASP A 47 13.83 -16.10 -15.42
N GLY A 48 14.90 -16.06 -14.64
CA GLY A 48 14.90 -15.44 -13.31
C GLY A 48 14.56 -13.95 -13.36
N ALA A 49 15.09 -13.22 -14.35
CA ALA A 49 14.78 -11.82 -14.56
C ALA A 49 13.28 -11.58 -14.85
N LYS A 50 12.64 -12.44 -15.66
CA LYS A 50 11.20 -12.36 -15.93
C LYS A 50 10.37 -12.55 -14.67
N ILE A 51 10.72 -13.53 -13.82
CA ILE A 51 10.02 -13.81 -12.56
C ILE A 51 10.14 -12.61 -11.61
N TYR A 52 11.34 -12.05 -11.42
CA TYR A 52 11.54 -10.87 -10.58
C TYR A 52 10.82 -9.62 -11.14
N ALA A 53 10.75 -9.47 -12.46
CA ALA A 53 10.03 -8.37 -13.10
C ALA A 53 8.51 -8.48 -12.87
N GLN A 54 7.94 -9.68 -12.99
CA GLN A 54 6.53 -9.93 -12.66
C GLN A 54 6.24 -9.62 -11.18
N ASN A 55 7.15 -10.01 -10.27
CA ASN A 55 7.03 -9.69 -8.85
C ASN A 55 7.06 -8.17 -8.60
N ALA A 56 7.96 -7.43 -9.23
CA ALA A 56 8.02 -5.98 -9.14
C ALA A 56 6.70 -5.33 -9.62
N ILE A 57 6.17 -5.77 -10.77
CA ILE A 57 4.89 -5.28 -11.31
C ILE A 57 3.74 -5.56 -10.33
N ARG A 58 3.68 -6.76 -9.76
CA ARG A 58 2.66 -7.11 -8.77
C ARG A 58 2.76 -6.21 -7.53
N LYS A 59 3.96 -6.00 -7.01
CA LYS A 59 4.20 -5.14 -5.84
C LYS A 59 3.81 -3.68 -6.08
N LYS A 60 4.06 -3.16 -7.28
CA LYS A 60 3.58 -1.83 -7.70
C LYS A 60 2.06 -1.74 -7.69
N HIS A 61 1.35 -2.75 -8.20
CA HIS A 61 -0.12 -2.77 -8.17
C HIS A 61 -0.66 -2.87 -6.74
N GLU A 62 -0.07 -3.72 -5.90
CA GLU A 62 -0.42 -3.83 -4.47
C GLU A 62 -0.25 -2.47 -3.77
N GLN A 63 0.87 -1.77 -3.98
CA GLN A 63 1.11 -0.43 -3.44
C GLN A 63 -0.01 0.54 -3.85
N LEU A 64 -0.33 0.63 -5.15
CA LEU A 64 -1.36 1.54 -5.64
C LEU A 64 -2.73 1.22 -5.06
N ASN A 65 -3.05 -0.06 -4.87
CA ASN A 65 -4.31 -0.47 -4.26
C ASN A 65 -4.38 -0.07 -2.78
N TYR A 66 -3.29 -0.21 -2.03
CA TYR A 66 -3.23 0.26 -0.64
C TYR A 66 -3.38 1.78 -0.53
N LEU A 67 -2.74 2.54 -1.42
CA LEU A 67 -2.88 4.01 -1.46
C LEU A 67 -4.31 4.43 -1.78
N LYS A 68 -4.95 3.81 -2.78
CA LYS A 68 -6.34 4.07 -3.12
C LYS A 68 -7.28 3.76 -1.96
N LEU A 69 -7.07 2.64 -1.26
CA LEU A 69 -7.90 2.27 -0.13
C LEU A 69 -7.71 3.23 1.06
N ALA A 70 -6.46 3.61 1.36
CA ALA A 70 -6.16 4.59 2.40
C ALA A 70 -6.84 5.93 2.10
N SER A 71 -6.71 6.44 0.87
CA SER A 71 -7.35 7.69 0.44
C SER A 71 -8.88 7.64 0.56
N ARG A 72 -9.50 6.50 0.20
CA ARG A 72 -10.95 6.30 0.38
C ARG A 72 -11.36 6.31 1.85
N LEU A 73 -10.56 5.70 2.74
CA LEU A 73 -10.81 5.73 4.17
C LEU A 73 -10.66 7.14 4.75
N ASP A 74 -9.63 7.89 4.34
CA ASP A 74 -9.43 9.27 4.77
C ASP A 74 -10.63 10.15 4.36
N ALA A 75 -11.17 9.96 3.15
CA ALA A 75 -12.37 10.66 2.70
C ALA A 75 -13.64 10.30 3.51
N VAL A 76 -13.80 9.03 3.88
CA VAL A 76 -14.92 8.59 4.76
C VAL A 76 -14.78 9.19 6.14
N VAL A 77 -13.57 9.13 6.71
CA VAL A 77 -13.24 9.73 8.00
C VAL A 77 -13.55 11.23 8.01
N SER A 78 -13.15 11.97 6.98
CA SER A 78 -13.42 13.40 6.90
C SER A 78 -14.93 13.71 6.91
N ARG A 79 -15.76 12.90 6.25
CA ARG A 79 -17.22 13.05 6.27
C ARG A 79 -17.82 12.72 7.64
N LEU A 80 -17.29 11.69 8.31
CA LEU A 80 -17.75 11.32 9.65
C LEU A 80 -17.35 12.37 10.69
N ASP A 81 -16.15 12.94 10.59
CA ASP A 81 -15.70 14.05 11.44
C ASP A 81 -16.63 15.27 11.30
N THR A 82 -17.05 15.62 10.06
CA THR A 82 -18.00 16.72 9.83
C THR A 82 -19.42 16.44 10.31
N GLN A 83 -19.82 15.17 10.43
CA GLN A 83 -21.15 14.76 10.94
C GLN A 83 -21.16 14.61 12.46
N ALA A 84 -19.99 14.44 13.07
CA ALA A 84 -19.80 14.31 14.51
C ALA A 84 -19.56 15.66 15.21
N ALA A 85 -19.19 16.70 14.44
CA ALA A 85 -19.08 18.10 14.88
C ALA A 85 -20.44 18.80 14.88
#